data_AF-A0A2V6PPH5-F1
#
_entry.id   AF-A0A2V6PPH5-F1
#
_cell.length_a   1.000
_cell.length_b   1.000
_cell.length_c   1.000
_cell.angle_alpha   90.00
_cell.angle_beta   90.00
_cell.angle_gamma   90.00
#
_symmetry.space_group_name_H-M   'P 1'
#
loop_
_entity.id
_entity.type
_entity.pdbx_description
1 polymer ?
#
loop_
_entity_poly.entity_id
_entity_poly.type
_entity_poly.pdbx_seq_one_letter_code
_entity_poly.pdbx_strand_id
1 'polypeptide(L)'
;MVDWHGGRAGNNLADLPRGVQNLAGVEFDIRGLIQVFKDREEGLKWGFPERVNGVRIGRKLKRVHFLNGSCGGVVPDGTKIGSYVLHFDDGMQKGIPIIYGHDVRDWWKLPGEASEKTHSEIAWNGSNEASRKQGRSIRLFKSTWENEYPDVEIDTLDIVSNSEGAAPFLVAITAE
;
A
#
# COMPACT_ATOMS: atom_id res chain seq x y z
N MET A 1 2.73 -7.47 14.85
CA MET A 1 3.41 -6.21 14.51
C MET A 1 3.14 -5.20 15.62
N VAL A 2 4.03 -4.24 15.85
CA VAL A 2 3.82 -3.14 16.81
C VAL A 2 2.92 -2.05 16.20
N ASP A 3 2.40 -1.17 17.04
CA ASP A 3 1.73 0.05 16.58
C ASP A 3 2.70 0.89 15.77
N TRP A 4 2.32 1.26 14.54
CA TRP A 4 3.24 1.96 13.63
C TRP A 4 2.80 3.37 13.27
N HIS A 5 1.50 3.71 13.42
CA HIS A 5 0.99 5.04 13.06
C HIS A 5 -0.16 5.53 13.97
N GLY A 6 -0.33 6.85 14.05
CA GLY A 6 -1.49 7.49 14.66
C GLY A 6 -1.52 7.54 16.20
N GLY A 7 -0.45 7.13 16.89
CA GLY A 7 -0.31 7.26 18.35
C GLY A 7 -1.35 6.49 19.18
N ARG A 8 -2.10 5.59 18.55
CA ARG A 8 -3.20 4.85 19.17
C ARG A 8 -2.74 3.46 19.56
N ALA A 9 -2.79 3.16 20.85
CA ALA A 9 -2.45 1.85 21.37
C ALA A 9 -3.28 0.73 20.72
N GLY A 10 -2.60 -0.31 20.27
CA GLY A 10 -3.21 -1.49 19.64
C GLY A 10 -3.69 -1.25 18.20
N ASN A 11 -3.32 -0.12 17.57
CA ASN A 11 -3.62 0.20 16.18
C ASN A 11 -2.50 -0.31 15.26
N ASN A 12 -2.52 -1.62 15.01
CA ASN A 12 -1.48 -2.34 14.29
C ASN A 12 -2.05 -3.41 13.36
N LEU A 13 -1.17 -4.08 12.62
CA LEU A 13 -1.48 -5.26 11.79
C LEU A 13 -1.07 -6.56 12.51
N ALA A 14 -1.30 -6.69 13.82
CA ALA A 14 -0.89 -7.89 14.56
C ALA A 14 -1.64 -9.16 14.15
N ASP A 15 -2.91 -9.05 13.76
CA ASP A 15 -3.71 -10.18 13.26
C ASP A 15 -3.31 -10.59 11.83
N LEU A 16 -2.47 -9.81 11.12
CA LEU A 16 -1.97 -10.18 9.79
C LEU A 16 -0.89 -11.26 9.94
N PRO A 17 -1.06 -12.45 9.32
CA PRO A 17 -0.08 -13.51 9.40
C PRO A 17 1.26 -13.08 8.77
N ARG A 18 2.37 -13.58 9.34
CA ARG A 18 3.73 -13.27 8.91
C ARG A 18 4.31 -14.37 8.03
N GLY A 19 5.38 -14.06 7.31
CA GLY A 19 6.03 -14.97 6.37
C GLY A 19 5.27 -15.07 5.05
N VAL A 20 5.48 -16.15 4.31
CA VAL A 20 4.82 -16.37 3.02
C VAL A 20 3.36 -16.76 3.24
N GLN A 21 2.43 -15.95 2.72
CA GLN A 21 0.99 -16.11 2.87
C GLN A 21 0.30 -15.97 1.52
N ASN A 22 -0.62 -16.88 1.19
CA ASN A 22 -1.46 -16.74 0.02
C ASN A 22 -2.63 -15.82 0.35
N LEU A 23 -2.66 -14.63 -0.25
CA LEU A 23 -3.73 -13.64 -0.08
C LEU A 23 -4.20 -13.20 -1.47
N ALA A 24 -5.52 -13.27 -1.72
CA ALA A 24 -6.09 -12.99 -3.04
C ALA A 24 -5.40 -13.77 -4.18
N GLY A 25 -5.06 -15.04 -3.93
CA GLY A 25 -4.45 -15.94 -4.91
C GLY A 25 -2.95 -15.72 -5.17
N VAL A 26 -2.30 -14.78 -4.48
CA VAL A 26 -0.87 -14.45 -4.66
C VAL A 26 -0.10 -14.74 -3.37
N GLU A 27 1.10 -15.31 -3.49
CA GLU A 27 1.99 -15.52 -2.36
C GLU A 27 2.75 -14.23 -2.01
N PHE A 28 2.49 -13.68 -0.83
CA PHE A 28 3.18 -12.50 -0.30
C PHE A 28 4.07 -12.86 0.88
N ASP A 29 5.32 -12.39 0.89
CA ASP A 29 6.21 -12.49 2.04
C ASP A 29 6.04 -11.29 2.99
N ILE A 30 5.29 -11.49 4.07
CA ILE A 30 4.86 -10.45 5.00
C ILE A 30 5.82 -10.36 6.18
N ARG A 31 6.65 -9.30 6.18
CA ARG A 31 7.68 -9.07 7.22
C ARG A 31 7.53 -7.74 7.95
N GLY A 32 6.88 -6.76 7.33
CA GLY A 32 6.70 -5.42 7.87
C GLY A 32 5.86 -4.60 6.91
N LEU A 33 6.07 -3.28 6.93
CA LEU A 33 5.47 -2.37 5.97
C LEU A 33 6.38 -1.16 5.75
N ILE A 34 6.19 -0.51 4.61
CA ILE A 34 6.78 0.79 4.27
C ILE A 34 5.64 1.80 4.20
N GLN A 35 5.69 2.82 5.03
CA GLN A 35 4.75 3.93 5.03
C GLN A 35 5.42 5.17 4.43
N VAL A 36 4.73 5.83 3.51
CA VAL A 36 5.11 7.17 3.03
C VAL A 36 4.00 8.15 3.37
N PHE A 37 4.39 9.41 3.59
CA PHE A 37 3.44 10.50 3.79
C PHE A 37 4.09 11.82 3.41
N LYS A 38 3.33 12.69 2.74
CA LYS A 38 3.75 14.05 2.50
C LYS A 38 3.24 14.88 3.68
N ASP A 39 4.13 15.18 4.62
CA ASP A 39 3.81 16.06 5.75
C ASP A 39 3.31 17.42 5.23
N ARG A 40 2.34 18.00 5.94
CA ARG A 40 1.90 19.36 5.69
C ARG A 40 2.86 20.36 6.34
N GLU A 41 3.05 21.51 5.71
CA GLU A 41 3.79 22.63 6.33
C GLU A 41 3.11 23.06 7.64
N GLU A 42 1.79 23.15 7.62
CA GLU A 42 0.94 23.42 8.78
C GLU A 42 -0.01 22.22 9.05
N GLY A 43 0.06 21.65 10.25
CA GLY A 43 -0.82 20.56 10.69
C GLY A 43 -0.09 19.28 11.10
N LEU A 44 -0.71 18.15 10.78
CA LEU A 44 -0.33 16.83 11.25
C LEU A 44 1.02 16.40 10.65
N LYS A 45 2.04 16.21 11.49
CA LYS A 45 3.34 15.63 11.10
C LYS A 45 3.43 14.21 11.60
N TRP A 46 3.53 13.26 10.69
CA TRP A 46 3.62 11.85 11.04
C TRP A 46 5.04 11.32 11.04
N GLY A 47 5.99 12.10 10.51
CA GLY A 47 7.41 11.74 10.51
C GLY A 47 7.74 10.57 9.58
N PHE A 48 6.82 10.21 8.68
CA PHE A 48 7.14 9.30 7.59
C PHE A 48 7.80 10.06 6.45
N PRO A 49 8.73 9.42 5.72
CA PRO A 49 9.31 10.06 4.55
C PRO A 49 8.26 10.26 3.45
N GLU A 50 8.38 11.33 2.67
CA GLU A 50 7.58 11.52 1.45
C GLU A 50 7.89 10.44 0.41
N ARG A 51 9.08 9.85 0.47
CA ARG A 51 9.59 8.90 -0.52
C ARG A 51 10.54 7.89 0.11
N VAL A 52 10.39 6.63 -0.27
CA VAL A 52 11.36 5.55 -0.02
C VAL A 52 11.87 5.06 -1.37
N ASN A 53 13.18 5.08 -1.55
CA ASN A 53 13.80 4.72 -2.83
C ASN A 53 14.46 3.34 -2.78
N GLY A 54 14.61 2.73 -3.95
CA GLY A 54 15.58 1.66 -4.15
C GLY A 54 15.19 0.31 -3.55
N VAL A 55 13.90 -0.01 -3.41
CA VAL A 55 13.47 -1.38 -3.08
C VAL A 55 13.87 -2.29 -4.23
N ARG A 56 14.83 -3.20 -4.01
CA ARG A 56 15.39 -4.04 -5.07
C ARG A 56 14.32 -5.01 -5.60
N ILE A 57 14.16 -5.04 -6.92
CA ILE A 57 13.41 -6.08 -7.65
C ILE A 57 14.40 -6.99 -8.37
N GLY A 58 15.26 -6.41 -9.22
CA GLY A 58 16.39 -7.07 -9.86
C GLY A 58 16.04 -8.29 -10.69
N ARG A 59 14.93 -8.20 -11.44
CA ARG A 59 14.50 -9.29 -12.33
C ARG A 59 13.57 -8.80 -13.43
N LYS A 60 13.54 -9.57 -14.51
CA LYS A 60 12.47 -9.57 -15.51
C LYS A 60 11.22 -10.22 -14.93
N LEU A 61 10.07 -9.64 -15.23
CA LEU A 61 8.77 -10.08 -14.72
C LEU A 61 7.68 -9.66 -15.69
N LYS A 62 6.57 -10.38 -15.67
CA LYS A 62 5.34 -10.04 -16.40
C LYS A 62 4.39 -9.21 -15.54
N ARG A 63 4.38 -9.41 -14.23
CA ARG A 63 3.41 -8.78 -13.31
C ARG A 63 4.06 -8.43 -11.98
N VAL A 64 3.61 -7.33 -11.40
CA VAL A 64 3.90 -6.97 -10.01
C VAL A 64 2.60 -6.88 -9.23
N HIS A 65 2.54 -7.60 -8.12
CA HIS A 65 1.45 -7.56 -7.17
C HIS A 65 1.86 -6.78 -5.94
N PHE A 66 0.99 -5.89 -5.47
CA PHE A 66 1.20 -5.07 -4.30
C PHE A 66 0.14 -5.40 -3.25
N LEU A 67 0.57 -5.73 -2.03
CA LEU A 67 -0.31 -5.79 -0.86
C LEU A 67 -0.18 -4.47 -0.11
N ASN A 68 -1.23 -3.66 -0.09
CA ASN A 68 -1.14 -2.26 0.33
C ASN A 68 -2.44 -1.74 1.00
N GLY A 69 -2.38 -0.50 1.46
CA GLY A 69 -3.50 0.22 2.03
C GLY A 69 -3.18 1.70 2.21
N SER A 70 -4.14 2.45 2.74
CA SER A 70 -3.94 3.85 3.12
C SER A 70 -4.39 4.09 4.56
N CYS A 71 -3.86 5.13 5.19
CA CYS A 71 -4.33 5.63 6.47
C CYS A 71 -4.34 7.18 6.50
N GLY A 72 -4.85 7.78 7.57
CA GLY A 72 -4.71 9.23 7.82
C GLY A 72 -5.79 10.14 7.29
N GLY A 73 -6.80 9.57 6.65
CA GLY A 73 -7.97 10.33 6.23
C GLY A 73 -8.65 9.72 5.03
N VAL A 74 -9.84 10.24 4.75
CA VAL A 74 -10.60 9.96 3.54
C VAL A 74 -10.44 11.14 2.60
N VAL A 75 -9.95 10.86 1.40
CA VAL A 75 -9.89 11.82 0.29
C VAL A 75 -10.93 11.45 -0.77
N PRO A 76 -11.29 12.34 -1.70
CA PRO A 76 -12.24 12.00 -2.76
C PRO A 76 -11.78 10.80 -3.61
N ASP A 77 -12.72 9.95 -4.03
CA ASP A 77 -12.44 8.87 -4.98
C ASP A 77 -11.78 9.43 -6.26
N GLY A 78 -10.80 8.70 -6.79
CA GLY A 78 -10.01 9.14 -7.95
C GLY A 78 -8.80 10.01 -7.59
N THR A 79 -8.63 10.39 -6.31
CA THR A 79 -7.45 11.14 -5.87
C THR A 79 -6.20 10.27 -5.94
N LYS A 80 -5.14 10.77 -6.61
CA LYS A 80 -3.82 10.14 -6.56
C LYS A 80 -3.17 10.40 -5.21
N ILE A 81 -2.99 9.34 -4.42
CA ILE A 81 -2.41 9.43 -3.07
C ILE A 81 -0.94 9.04 -3.01
N GLY A 82 -0.48 8.29 -4.01
CA GLY A 82 0.92 7.90 -4.12
C GLY A 82 1.26 7.33 -5.49
N SER A 83 2.49 6.87 -5.63
CA SER A 83 2.95 6.12 -6.80
C SER A 83 3.97 5.07 -6.41
N TYR A 84 3.96 3.96 -7.14
CA TYR A 84 5.09 3.05 -7.29
C TYR A 84 5.89 3.52 -8.52
N VAL A 85 7.19 3.77 -8.38
CA VAL A 85 8.04 4.17 -9.52
C VAL A 85 9.05 3.06 -9.78
N LEU A 86 8.86 2.35 -10.88
CA LEU A 86 9.76 1.30 -11.33
C LEU A 86 10.90 1.91 -12.13
N HIS A 87 12.13 1.50 -11.83
CA HIS A 87 13.33 1.83 -12.59
C HIS A 87 13.81 0.58 -13.30
N PHE A 88 13.96 0.66 -14.62
CA PHE A 88 14.44 -0.43 -15.47
C PHE A 88 15.95 -0.33 -15.68
N ASP A 89 16.59 -1.45 -15.99
CA ASP A 89 18.04 -1.55 -16.18
C ASP A 89 18.55 -0.77 -17.40
N ASP A 90 17.67 -0.54 -18.38
CA ASP A 90 17.92 0.29 -19.57
C ASP A 90 17.74 1.80 -19.33
N GLY A 91 17.41 2.20 -18.10
CA GLY A 91 17.19 3.59 -17.70
C GLY A 91 15.75 4.09 -17.88
N MET A 92 14.84 3.27 -18.40
CA MET A 92 13.41 3.61 -18.45
C MET A 92 12.82 3.70 -17.04
N GLN A 93 11.82 4.56 -16.86
CA GLN A 93 11.03 4.64 -15.63
C GLN A 93 9.54 4.52 -15.92
N LYS A 94 8.82 3.83 -15.05
CA LYS A 94 7.36 3.73 -15.11
C LYS A 94 6.73 4.07 -13.76
N GLY A 95 5.86 5.08 -13.75
CA GLY A 95 5.03 5.41 -12.60
C GLY A 95 3.70 4.67 -12.65
N ILE A 96 3.39 3.90 -11.61
CA ILE A 96 2.10 3.29 -11.36
C ILE A 96 1.41 4.11 -10.28
N PRO A 97 0.32 4.84 -10.59
CA PRO A 97 -0.36 5.64 -9.58
C PRO A 97 -1.09 4.75 -8.58
N ILE A 98 -1.19 5.23 -7.33
CA ILE A 98 -2.05 4.68 -6.30
C ILE A 98 -3.24 5.64 -6.16
N ILE A 99 -4.41 5.21 -6.64
CA ILE A 99 -5.64 6.00 -6.71
C ILE A 99 -6.59 5.58 -5.59
N TYR A 100 -7.01 6.54 -4.76
CA TYR A 100 -7.94 6.29 -3.66
C TYR A 100 -9.35 5.92 -4.19
N GLY A 101 -9.96 4.90 -3.61
CA GLY A 101 -11.26 4.34 -4.02
C GLY A 101 -11.24 3.48 -5.29
N HIS A 102 -10.04 3.29 -5.86
CA HIS A 102 -9.78 2.53 -7.08
C HIS A 102 -8.79 1.40 -6.77
N ASP A 103 -7.62 1.76 -6.22
CA ASP A 103 -6.55 0.83 -5.86
C ASP A 103 -6.56 0.49 -4.38
N VAL A 104 -6.82 1.49 -3.53
CA VAL A 104 -6.87 1.35 -2.08
C VAL A 104 -7.91 2.28 -1.45
N ARG A 105 -8.32 1.96 -0.23
CA ARG A 105 -8.98 2.91 0.70
C ARG A 105 -8.28 2.90 2.05
N ASP A 106 -8.85 3.64 3.00
CA ASP A 106 -8.45 3.51 4.40
C ASP A 106 -8.51 2.04 4.84
N TRP A 107 -7.44 1.63 5.52
CA TRP A 107 -7.27 0.28 6.04
C TRP A 107 -8.27 -0.02 7.15
N TRP A 108 -8.81 0.99 7.85
CA TRP A 108 -10.00 0.82 8.66
C TRP A 108 -11.23 0.82 7.77
N LYS A 109 -12.05 -0.23 7.91
CA LYS A 109 -13.33 -0.29 7.19
C LYS A 109 -14.27 0.78 7.75
N LEU A 110 -14.74 1.69 6.90
CA LEU A 110 -15.62 2.79 7.29
C LEU A 110 -17.09 2.48 6.94
N PRO A 111 -18.06 2.87 7.80
CA PRO A 111 -19.48 2.72 7.47
C PRO A 111 -19.87 3.51 6.22
N GLY A 112 -20.63 2.89 5.32
CA GLY A 112 -21.21 3.57 4.15
C GLY A 112 -20.22 3.89 3.02
N GLU A 113 -19.00 3.36 3.07
CA GLU A 113 -18.05 3.49 1.97
C GLU A 113 -18.51 2.72 0.72
N ALA A 114 -18.24 3.30 -0.45
CA ALA A 114 -18.49 2.63 -1.72
C ALA A 114 -17.52 1.46 -1.91
N SER A 115 -17.96 0.44 -2.68
CA SER A 115 -17.06 -0.59 -3.17
C SER A 115 -15.95 0.00 -4.06
N GLU A 116 -14.82 -0.67 -4.15
CA GLU A 116 -13.76 -0.28 -5.09
C GLU A 116 -14.25 -0.38 -6.53
N LYS A 117 -13.84 0.58 -7.36
CA LYS A 117 -14.34 0.72 -8.74
C LYS A 117 -13.51 -0.01 -9.78
N THR A 118 -12.26 -0.36 -9.47
CA THR A 118 -11.29 -0.91 -10.42
C THR A 118 -10.43 -1.98 -9.75
N HIS A 119 -9.76 -2.83 -10.56
CA HIS A 119 -8.61 -3.77 -10.41
C HIS A 119 -7.93 -4.05 -9.04
N SER A 120 -8.58 -3.72 -7.94
CA SER A 120 -8.17 -3.94 -6.57
C SER A 120 -9.18 -4.85 -5.91
N GLU A 121 -8.68 -5.87 -5.24
CA GLU A 121 -9.49 -6.77 -4.43
C GLU A 121 -9.04 -6.69 -2.97
N ILE A 122 -10.00 -6.87 -2.07
CA ILE A 122 -9.67 -6.97 -0.64
C ILE A 122 -8.95 -8.29 -0.42
N ALA A 123 -7.63 -8.23 -0.26
CA ALA A 123 -6.77 -9.39 -0.12
C ALA A 123 -6.76 -9.97 1.29
N TRP A 124 -7.09 -9.14 2.29
CA TRP A 124 -7.15 -9.56 3.67
C TRP A 124 -8.14 -8.72 4.46
N ASN A 125 -8.87 -9.38 5.37
CA ASN A 125 -9.68 -8.74 6.40
C ASN A 125 -9.24 -9.26 7.77
N GLY A 126 -9.20 -8.38 8.74
CA GLY A 126 -8.93 -8.75 10.12
C GLY A 126 -9.35 -7.69 11.10
N SER A 127 -8.71 -7.69 12.25
CA SER A 127 -9.00 -6.75 13.32
C SER A 127 -7.71 -6.39 14.06
N ASN A 128 -7.80 -5.41 14.95
CA ASN A 128 -6.80 -5.19 15.98
C ASN A 128 -7.52 -4.71 17.24
N GLU A 129 -6.78 -4.48 18.33
CA GLU A 129 -7.40 -4.06 19.58
C GLU A 129 -8.19 -2.75 19.40
N ALA A 130 -7.62 -1.78 18.69
CA ALA A 130 -8.27 -0.49 18.45
C ALA A 130 -9.55 -0.64 17.61
N SER A 131 -9.55 -1.49 16.60
CA SER A 131 -10.70 -1.72 15.71
C SER A 131 -11.81 -2.47 16.44
N ARG A 132 -11.46 -3.50 17.21
CA ARG A 132 -12.42 -4.26 18.03
C ARG A 132 -13.14 -3.39 19.05
N LYS A 133 -12.44 -2.47 19.71
CA LYS A 133 -13.05 -1.50 20.65
C LYS A 133 -14.11 -0.61 19.99
N GLN A 134 -14.11 -0.47 18.68
CA GLN A 134 -15.09 0.31 17.92
C GLN A 134 -16.06 -0.56 17.11
N GLY A 135 -16.01 -1.89 17.27
CA GLY A 135 -16.81 -2.81 16.45
C GLY A 135 -16.48 -2.72 14.96
N ARG A 136 -15.23 -2.40 14.61
CA ARG A 136 -14.74 -2.24 13.24
C ARG A 136 -13.72 -3.31 12.87
N SER A 137 -13.57 -3.53 11.56
CA SER A 137 -12.50 -4.35 10.98
C SER A 137 -11.46 -3.49 10.29
N ILE A 138 -10.30 -4.09 10.04
CA ILE A 138 -9.26 -3.56 9.18
C ILE A 138 -9.09 -4.46 7.95
N ARG A 139 -8.48 -3.93 6.89
CA ARG A 139 -8.32 -4.63 5.62
C ARG A 139 -7.07 -4.18 4.88
N LEU A 140 -6.63 -5.03 3.95
CA LEU A 140 -5.60 -4.72 2.96
C LEU A 140 -6.12 -5.05 1.57
N PHE A 141 -5.53 -4.39 0.60
CA PHE A 141 -5.88 -4.50 -0.81
C PHE A 141 -4.74 -5.15 -1.58
N LYS A 142 -5.09 -5.89 -2.63
CA LYS A 142 -4.15 -6.30 -3.65
C LYS A 142 -4.42 -5.51 -4.93
N SER A 143 -3.41 -4.81 -5.41
CA SER A 143 -3.40 -4.23 -6.77
C SER A 143 -2.38 -4.99 -7.62
N THR A 144 -2.65 -5.12 -8.93
CA THR A 144 -1.76 -5.79 -9.88
C THR A 144 -1.43 -4.86 -11.02
N TRP A 145 -0.15 -4.79 -11.38
CA TRP A 145 0.33 -4.10 -12.57
C TRP A 145 0.90 -5.09 -13.58
N GLU A 146 0.44 -4.96 -14.83
CA GLU A 146 0.93 -5.71 -15.99
C GLU A 146 2.12 -4.98 -16.61
N ASN A 147 3.25 -5.69 -16.76
CA ASN A 147 4.46 -5.15 -17.36
C ASN A 147 4.37 -5.18 -18.89
N GLU A 148 4.31 -3.99 -19.49
CA GLU A 148 4.35 -3.81 -20.95
C GLU A 148 5.72 -4.18 -21.55
N TYR A 149 6.76 -4.32 -20.71
CA TYR A 149 8.15 -4.58 -21.08
C TYR A 149 8.72 -5.80 -20.32
N PRO A 150 8.16 -7.01 -20.50
CA PRO A 150 8.52 -8.18 -19.69
C PRO A 150 9.95 -8.68 -19.92
N ASP A 151 10.57 -8.30 -21.05
CA ASP A 151 11.94 -8.68 -21.41
C ASP A 151 13.00 -7.70 -20.92
N VAL A 152 12.61 -6.59 -20.28
CA VAL A 152 13.50 -5.58 -19.69
C VAL A 152 13.52 -5.80 -18.17
N GLU A 153 14.71 -5.80 -17.57
CA GLU A 153 14.83 -6.02 -16.13
C GLU A 153 14.34 -4.78 -15.38
N ILE A 154 13.54 -5.00 -14.33
CA ILE A 154 13.24 -3.95 -13.37
C ILE A 154 14.26 -4.02 -12.26
N ASP A 155 15.05 -2.96 -12.12
CA ASP A 155 16.11 -2.87 -11.14
C ASP A 155 15.56 -2.59 -9.73
N THR A 156 14.81 -1.51 -9.59
CA THR A 156 14.33 -1.03 -8.30
C THR A 156 12.92 -0.45 -8.38
N LEU A 157 12.32 -0.33 -7.20
CA LEU A 157 11.05 0.34 -6.99
C LEU A 157 11.21 1.45 -5.94
N ASP A 158 10.67 2.62 -6.24
CA ASP A 158 10.42 3.66 -5.24
C ASP A 158 8.94 3.69 -4.86
N ILE A 159 8.67 4.14 -3.64
CA ILE A 159 7.33 4.39 -3.12
C ILE A 159 7.25 5.87 -2.79
N VAL A 160 6.26 6.57 -3.33
CA VAL A 160 6.15 8.03 -3.26
C VAL A 160 4.78 8.43 -2.75
N SER A 161 4.73 9.34 -1.78
CA SER A 161 3.49 10.00 -1.36
C SER A 161 3.15 11.13 -2.32
N ASN A 162 1.90 11.23 -2.74
CA ASN A 162 1.41 12.31 -3.62
C ASN A 162 0.23 13.08 -3.01
N SER A 163 -0.19 12.74 -1.79
CA SER A 163 -1.27 13.41 -1.07
C SER A 163 -0.87 13.77 0.35
N GLU A 164 -1.47 14.85 0.83
CA GLU A 164 -1.37 15.34 2.21
C GLU A 164 -2.60 14.92 3.06
N GLY A 165 -3.58 14.25 2.46
CA GLY A 165 -4.84 13.83 3.12
C GLY A 165 -4.98 12.33 3.32
N ALA A 166 -4.13 11.54 2.67
CA ALA A 166 -4.12 10.09 2.75
C ALA A 166 -2.68 9.59 2.58
N ALA A 167 -2.26 8.71 3.48
CA ALA A 167 -0.90 8.20 3.58
C ALA A 167 -0.86 6.72 3.13
N PRO A 168 -0.40 6.43 1.91
CA PRO A 168 -0.30 5.06 1.43
C PRO A 168 0.83 4.30 2.14
N PHE A 169 0.61 3.02 2.37
CA PHE A 169 1.62 2.09 2.84
C PHE A 169 1.60 0.80 2.03
N LEU A 170 2.76 0.16 1.98
CA LEU A 170 3.01 -1.09 1.30
C LEU A 170 3.43 -2.15 2.32
N VAL A 171 2.78 -3.31 2.31
CA VAL A 171 3.06 -4.42 3.22
C VAL A 171 3.98 -5.46 2.56
N ALA A 172 3.71 -5.80 1.30
CA ALA A 172 4.49 -6.78 0.56
C ALA A 172 4.38 -6.57 -0.96
N ILE A 173 5.36 -7.08 -1.69
CA ILE A 173 5.41 -7.09 -3.16
C ILE A 173 5.70 -8.52 -3.60
N THR A 174 5.03 -8.95 -4.68
CA THR A 174 5.36 -10.20 -5.38
C THR A 174 5.60 -9.91 -6.86
N ALA A 175 6.74 -10.37 -7.37
CA ALA A 175 7.15 -10.22 -8.76
C ALA A 175 7.02 -11.57 -9.49
N GLU A 176 6.16 -11.62 -10.51
CA GLU A 176 5.82 -12.80 -11.31
C GLU A 176 6.23 -12.67 -12.78
#